data_AF-A0A227HCL7-F1
#
_entry.id   AF-A0A227HCL7-F1
#
_cell.length_a   1.000
_cell.length_b   1.000
_cell.length_c   1.000
_cell.angle_alpha   90.00
_cell.angle_beta   90.00
_cell.angle_gamma   90.00
#
_symmetry.space_group_name_H-M   'P 1'
#
loop_
_entity.id
_entity.type
_entity.pdbx_description
1 polymer ?
#
loop_
_entity_poly.entity_id
_entity_poly.type
_entity_poly.pdbx_seq_one_letter_code
_entity_poly.pdbx_strand_id
1 'polypeptide(L)' 'EVLDIHMAEAIEQYIVRLVMATRRASEYDSELDKWLAMGVSPRATIALDRCARAHAWLAGRDFVSPEDVQAMAYP' A
#
# COMPACT_ATOMS: atom_id res chain seq x y z
N GLU A 1 14.07 13.90 4.90
CA GLU A 1 14.28 13.68 3.46
C GLU A 1 13.25 12.71 2.88
N VAL A 2 13.32 11.40 3.12
CA VAL A 2 12.34 10.45 2.55
C VAL A 2 10.90 10.70 3.02
N LEU A 3 10.70 11.03 4.30
CA LEU A 3 9.35 11.30 4.83
C LEU A 3 8.76 12.62 4.32
N ASP A 4 9.56 13.48 3.69
CA ASP A 4 9.11 14.78 3.16
C ASP A 4 8.59 14.66 1.73
N ILE A 5 8.77 13.50 1.07
CA ILE A 5 8.17 13.20 -0.23
C ILE A 5 6.65 13.35 -0.13
N HIS A 6 6.04 14.11 -1.04
CA HIS A 6 4.61 14.34 -1.02
C HIS A 6 3.82 13.06 -1.30
N MET A 7 2.75 12.83 -0.54
CA MET A 7 1.77 11.78 -0.83
C MET A 7 0.39 12.42 -0.84
N ALA A 8 -0.32 12.25 -1.95
CA ALA A 8 -1.69 12.70 -2.06
C ALA A 8 -2.61 11.80 -1.21
N GLU A 9 -3.65 12.37 -0.63
CA GLU A 9 -4.65 11.64 0.16
C GLU A 9 -5.24 10.44 -0.61
N ALA A 10 -5.42 10.56 -1.93
CA ALA A 10 -5.90 9.46 -2.76
C ALA A 10 -4.96 8.22 -2.73
N ILE A 11 -3.64 8.43 -2.62
CA ILE A 11 -2.65 7.35 -2.51
C ILE A 11 -2.67 6.75 -1.11
N GLU A 12 -2.80 7.57 -0.07
CA GLU A 12 -2.97 7.09 1.31
C GLU A 12 -4.22 6.20 1.43
N GLN A 13 -5.34 6.66 0.86
CA GLN A 13 -6.58 5.89 0.80
C GLN A 13 -6.43 4.61 -0.03
N TYR A 14 -5.65 4.64 -1.10
CA TYR A 14 -5.34 3.44 -1.88
C TYR A 14 -4.60 2.39 -1.03
N ILE A 15 -3.56 2.80 -0.27
CA ILE A 15 -2.83 1.91 0.65
C ILE A 15 -3.78 1.32 1.70
N VAL A 16 -4.65 2.15 2.29
CA VAL A 16 -5.65 1.68 3.27
C VAL A 16 -6.60 0.66 2.64
N ARG A 17 -7.09 0.91 1.43
CA ARG A 17 -7.98 -0.01 0.71
C ARG A 17 -7.30 -1.35 0.41
N LEU A 18 -6.03 -1.35 0.02
CA LEU A 18 -5.26 -2.59 -0.18
C LEU A 18 -5.19 -3.41 1.11
N VAL A 19 -4.84 -2.77 2.23
CA VAL A 19 -4.80 -3.44 3.54
C VAL A 19 -6.18 -3.97 3.93
N MET A 20 -7.23 -3.18 3.74
CA MET A 20 -8.60 -3.59 4.06
C MET A 20 -9.12 -4.71 3.17
N ALA A 21 -8.71 -4.77 1.90
CA ALA A 21 -9.06 -5.86 0.99
C ALA A 21 -8.53 -7.22 1.50
N THR A 22 -7.37 -7.26 2.17
CA THR A 22 -6.89 -8.50 2.80
C THR A 22 -7.69 -8.90 4.06
N ARG A 23 -8.36 -7.94 4.71
CA ARG A 23 -9.10 -8.14 5.96
C ARG A 23 -10.58 -8.42 5.74
N ARG A 24 -11.10 -8.02 4.57
CA ARG A 24 -12.48 -8.17 4.14
C ARG A 24 -12.50 -8.71 2.71
N ALA A 25 -11.76 -9.79 2.48
CA ALA A 25 -11.53 -10.33 1.15
C ALA A 25 -12.84 -10.75 0.47
N SER A 26 -13.79 -11.29 1.22
CA SER A 26 -15.15 -11.61 0.74
C SER A 26 -15.92 -10.44 0.13
N GLU A 27 -15.60 -9.18 0.45
CA GLU A 27 -16.21 -8.00 -0.23
C GLU A 27 -15.70 -7.82 -1.67
N TYR A 28 -14.56 -8.44 -2.02
CA TYR A 28 -13.88 -8.30 -3.31
C TYR A 28 -13.89 -9.60 -4.13
N ASP A 29 -13.64 -10.74 -3.49
CA ASP A 29 -13.56 -12.05 -4.12
C ASP A 29 -13.78 -13.19 -3.09
N SER A 30 -14.76 -14.05 -3.36
CA SER A 30 -15.12 -15.16 -2.47
C SER A 30 -14.10 -16.31 -2.46
N GLU A 31 -13.30 -16.48 -3.51
CA GLU A 31 -12.22 -17.46 -3.55
C GLU A 31 -10.99 -16.94 -2.80
N LEU A 32 -10.69 -15.64 -2.91
CA LEU A 32 -9.61 -15.00 -2.15
C LEU A 32 -9.81 -15.13 -0.63
N ASP A 33 -11.04 -14.97 -0.16
CA ASP A 33 -11.42 -15.11 1.26
C ASP A 33 -11.06 -16.50 1.81
N LYS A 34 -11.16 -17.55 0.98
CA LYS A 34 -10.80 -18.93 1.37
C LYS A 34 -9.30 -19.15 1.47
N TRP A 35 -8.49 -18.35 0.76
CA TRP A 35 -7.03 -18.49 0.75
C TRP A 35 -6.36 -17.77 1.93
N LEU A 36 -7.04 -16.78 2.52
CA LEU A 36 -6.50 -15.96 3.59
C LEU A 36 -6.94 -16.47 4.97
N ALA A 37 -6.01 -16.99 5.76
CA ALA A 37 -6.29 -17.36 7.16
C ALA A 37 -6.54 -16.13 8.05
N MET A 38 -5.93 -14.99 7.72
CA MET A 38 -6.06 -13.72 8.42
C MET A 38 -5.62 -12.57 7.51
N GLY A 39 -6.28 -11.42 7.60
CA GLY A 39 -5.86 -10.21 6.91
C GLY A 39 -4.63 -9.55 7.52
N VAL A 40 -3.94 -8.72 6.72
CA VAL A 40 -2.68 -8.09 7.13
C VAL A 40 -2.88 -7.12 8.30
N SER A 41 -1.83 -6.93 9.10
CA SER A 41 -1.81 -5.97 10.20
C SER A 41 -2.04 -4.55 9.69
N PRO A 42 -2.77 -3.68 10.43
CA PRO A 42 -2.84 -2.25 10.11
C PRO A 42 -1.46 -1.58 10.01
N ARG A 43 -0.43 -2.14 10.65
CA ARG A 43 0.96 -1.66 10.50
C ARG A 43 1.48 -1.74 9.06
N ALA A 44 0.88 -2.58 8.21
CA ALA A 44 1.22 -2.67 6.80
C ALA A 44 0.96 -1.35 6.05
N THR A 45 -0.01 -0.53 6.48
CA THR A 45 -0.23 0.79 5.86
C THR A 45 0.99 1.69 6.06
N ILE A 46 1.55 1.72 7.26
CA ILE A 46 2.75 2.50 7.61
C ILE A 46 3.97 1.98 6.85
N ALA A 47 4.10 0.66 6.74
CA ALA A 47 5.20 0.05 6.01
C ALA A 47 5.14 0.40 4.51
N LEU A 48 3.97 0.23 3.88
CA LEU A 48 3.77 0.57 2.47
C LEU A 48 3.96 2.06 2.20
N ASP A 49 3.44 2.94 3.05
CA ASP A 49 3.64 4.40 2.95
C ASP A 49 5.13 4.75 2.90
N ARG A 50 5.92 4.25 3.87
CA ARG A 50 7.35 4.54 3.97
C ARG A 50 8.14 3.96 2.81
N CYS A 51 7.84 2.73 2.43
CA CYS A 51 8.50 2.06 1.32
C CYS A 51 8.20 2.74 -0.02
N ALA A 52 6.95 3.17 -0.26
CA ALA A 52 6.57 3.90 -1.46
C ALA A 52 7.27 5.28 -1.53
N ARG A 53 7.34 6.02 -0.41
CA ARG A 53 8.12 7.28 -0.33
C ARG A 53 9.60 7.05 -0.60
N ALA A 54 10.18 5.99 -0.03
CA ALA A 54 11.57 5.64 -0.27
C ALA A 54 11.83 5.31 -1.75
N HIS A 55 10.92 4.55 -2.37
CA HIS A 55 11.01 4.19 -3.79
C HIS A 55 10.93 5.43 -4.70
N ALA A 56 9.99 6.34 -4.43
CA ALA A 56 9.86 7.61 -5.16
C ALA A 56 11.12 8.48 -5.00
N TRP A 57 11.64 8.60 -3.77
CA TRP A 57 12.85 9.36 -3.47
C TRP A 57 14.08 8.79 -4.17
N LEU A 58 14.28 7.47 -4.15
CA LEU A 58 15.37 6.79 -4.86
C LEU A 58 15.27 6.97 -6.38
N ALA A 59 14.05 7.13 -6.90
CA ALA A 59 13.79 7.45 -8.29
C ALA A 59 13.93 8.95 -8.63
N GLY A 60 14.37 9.78 -7.68
CA GLY A 60 14.57 11.22 -7.87
C GLY A 60 13.27 12.04 -7.98
N ARG A 61 12.14 11.48 -7.57
CA ARG A 61 10.84 12.17 -7.53
C ARG A 61 10.57 12.77 -6.16
N ASP A 62 9.74 13.81 -6.14
CA ASP A 62 9.29 14.53 -4.94
C ASP A 62 7.85 14.17 -4.54
N PHE A 63 7.19 13.27 -5.27
CA PHE A 63 5.86 12.75 -4.96
C PHE A 63 5.76 11.23 -5.17
N VAL A 64 4.84 10.61 -4.43
CA VAL A 64 4.50 9.19 -4.60
C VAL A 64 3.42 9.00 -5.66
N SER A 65 3.67 8.06 -6.57
CA SER A 65 2.73 7.58 -7.60
C SER A 65 2.12 6.22 -7.21
N PRO A 66 0.97 5.82 -7.79
CA PRO A 66 0.41 4.49 -7.57
C PRO A 66 1.39 3.34 -7.84
N GLU A 67 2.28 3.51 -8.83
CA GLU A 67 3.28 2.54 -9.24
C GLU A 67 4.30 2.27 -8.13
N ASP A 68 4.61 3.26 -7.28
CA ASP A 68 5.50 3.09 -6.12
C ASP A 68 4.89 2.18 -5.07
N VAL A 69 3.59 2.32 -4.83
CA VAL A 69 2.86 1.46 -3.89
C VAL A 69 2.81 0.03 -4.43
N GLN A 70 2.53 -0.12 -5.72
CA GLN A 70 2.47 -1.43 -6.38
C GLN A 70 3.81 -2.13 -6.41
N ALA A 71 4.90 -1.41 -6.68
CA ALA A 71 6.27 -1.95 -6.65
C ALA A 71 6.62 -2.56 -5.28
N MET A 72 6.11 -1.98 -4.19
CA MET A 72 6.35 -2.48 -2.82
C MET A 72 5.38 -3.59 -2.39
N ALA A 73 4.27 -3.77 -3.10
CA ALA A 73 3.28 -4.83 -2.86
C ALA A 73 3.49 -6.06 -3.76
N TYR A 74 4.34 -5.95 -4.78
CA TYR A 74 4.64 -7.02 -5.74
C TYR A 74 5.54 -8.12 -5.11
N PRO A 75 5.34 -9.41 -5.43
CA PRO A 75 6.19 -10.52 -4.98
C PRO A 75 7.64 -10.48 -5.47
#